data_AF-A0AAV2AFA3-F1
#
_entry.id   AF-A0AAV2AFA3-F1
#
_cell.length_a   1.000
_cell.length_b   1.000
_cell.length_c   1.000
_cell.angle_alpha   90.00
_cell.angle_beta   90.00
_cell.angle_gamma   90.00
#
_symmetry.space_group_name_H-M   'P 1'
#
loop_
_entity.id
_entity.type
_entity.pdbx_description
1 polymer ?
#
loop_
_entity_poly.entity_id
_entity_poly.type
_entity_poly.pdbx_seq_one_letter_code
_entity_poly.pdbx_strand_id
1 'polypeptide(L)'
;MCCAKAIYYALAHLENDRLAINAMRNRRRSALSKRPKKLHHEAGVPVGPCTYTEISIYEEFLNVQVVVISPENLNKVSYRGKDRSRCINLFLHNEHYDVIKSLKGFYGTNHYCKACDTPYMNIEDHRCANA
;
A
#
# COMPACT_ATOMS: atom_id res chain seq x y z
N MET A 1 -9.90 11.01 -1.79
CA MET A 1 -9.56 10.19 -2.98
C MET A 1 -8.05 9.84 -3.11
N CYS A 2 -7.19 10.12 -2.12
CA CYS A 2 -5.77 9.70 -2.13
C CYS A 2 -5.63 8.16 -2.05
N CYS A 3 -6.34 7.55 -1.11
CA CYS A 3 -6.38 6.11 -0.84
C CYS A 3 -6.65 5.26 -2.09
N ALA A 4 -7.77 5.50 -2.79
CA ALA A 4 -8.12 4.81 -4.04
C ALA A 4 -7.01 4.92 -5.11
N LYS A 5 -6.37 6.10 -5.21
CA LYS A 5 -5.27 6.32 -6.16
C LYS A 5 -4.02 5.53 -5.78
N ALA A 6 -3.69 5.50 -4.48
CA ALA A 6 -2.54 4.75 -3.97
C ALA A 6 -2.73 3.24 -4.19
N ILE A 7 -3.89 2.70 -3.83
CA ILE A 7 -4.25 1.29 -4.04
C ILE A 7 -4.21 0.95 -5.54
N TYR A 8 -4.87 1.74 -6.39
CA TYR A 8 -4.85 1.52 -7.84
C TYR A 8 -3.43 1.57 -8.41
N TYR A 9 -2.60 2.52 -7.96
CA TYR A 9 -1.22 2.63 -8.40
C TYR A 9 -0.37 1.45 -7.93
N ALA A 10 -0.57 0.96 -6.71
CA ALA A 10 0.11 -0.23 -6.20
C ALA A 10 -0.27 -1.50 -6.99
N LEU A 11 -1.56 -1.69 -7.29
CA LEU A 11 -2.02 -2.78 -8.16
C LEU A 11 -1.33 -2.75 -9.52
N ALA A 12 -1.24 -1.56 -10.15
CA ALA A 12 -0.57 -1.43 -11.43
C ALA A 12 0.92 -1.86 -11.37
N HIS A 13 1.61 -1.65 -10.24
CA HIS A 13 2.97 -2.17 -10.04
C HIS A 13 2.99 -3.69 -9.83
N LEU A 14 2.05 -4.25 -9.07
CA LEU A 14 1.94 -5.71 -8.88
C LEU A 14 1.67 -6.45 -10.19
N GLU A 15 0.87 -5.84 -11.07
CA GLU A 15 0.48 -6.40 -12.37
C GLU A 15 1.45 -6.03 -13.50
N ASN A 16 2.47 -5.23 -13.22
CA ASN A 16 3.40 -4.67 -14.21
C ASN A 16 2.66 -3.93 -15.37
N ASP A 17 1.53 -3.29 -15.07
CA ASP A 17 0.77 -2.46 -16.02
C ASP A 17 1.47 -1.11 -16.23
N ARG A 18 2.43 -1.13 -17.15
CA ARG A 18 3.22 0.06 -17.54
C ARG A 18 2.36 1.21 -18.05
N LEU A 19 1.22 0.92 -18.69
CA LEU A 19 0.32 1.94 -19.20
C LEU A 19 -0.36 2.68 -18.04
N ALA A 20 -0.91 1.94 -17.07
CA ALA A 20 -1.50 2.53 -15.86
C ALA A 20 -0.46 3.27 -15.01
N ILE A 21 0.74 2.73 -14.86
CA ILE A 21 1.84 3.38 -14.13
C ILE A 21 2.18 4.73 -14.76
N ASN A 22 2.42 4.76 -16.08
CA ASN A 22 2.80 5.98 -16.79
C ASN A 22 1.66 7.00 -16.83
N ALA A 23 0.42 6.53 -16.95
CA ALA A 23 -0.77 7.36 -16.83
C ALA A 23 -0.85 8.07 -15.47
N MET A 24 -0.59 7.36 -14.38
CA MET A 24 -0.67 7.90 -13.01
C MET A 24 0.50 8.84 -12.67
N ARG A 25 1.68 8.65 -13.28
CA ARG A 25 2.84 9.54 -13.09
C ARG A 25 2.68 10.89 -13.79
N ASN A 26 1.93 10.94 -14.89
CA ASN A 26 1.83 12.15 -15.69
C ASN A 26 0.82 13.16 -15.08
N ARG A 27 1.33 14.14 -14.32
CA ARG A 27 0.52 15.20 -13.70
C ARG A 27 -0.33 16.01 -14.71
N ARG A 28 0.10 16.11 -15.98
CA ARG A 28 -0.66 16.78 -17.05
C ARG A 28 -1.83 15.95 -17.57
N ARG A 29 -1.92 14.65 -17.23
CA ARG A 29 -3.00 13.73 -17.58
C ARG A 29 -3.88 13.38 -16.37
N SER A 30 -4.17 14.35 -15.51
CA SER A 30 -5.07 14.22 -14.34
C SER A 30 -6.46 13.64 -14.69
N ALA A 31 -6.86 13.69 -15.97
CA ALA A 31 -8.03 13.02 -16.53
C ALA A 31 -8.05 11.48 -16.37
N LEU A 32 -6.90 10.83 -16.10
CA LEU A 32 -6.83 9.39 -15.78
C LEU A 32 -7.28 9.06 -14.34
N SER A 33 -7.68 10.07 -13.55
CA SER A 33 -8.39 9.91 -12.28
C SER A 33 -9.72 9.16 -12.38
N LYS A 34 -10.22 8.87 -13.60
CA LYS A 34 -11.43 8.06 -13.80
C LYS A 34 -11.30 6.63 -13.27
N ARG A 35 -10.13 5.97 -13.42
CA ARG A 35 -9.97 4.57 -13.00
C ARG A 35 -9.97 4.39 -11.48
N PRO A 36 -9.22 5.19 -10.68
CA PRO A 36 -9.33 5.14 -9.23
C PRO A 36 -10.74 5.51 -8.71
N LYS A 37 -11.43 6.45 -9.37
CA LYS A 37 -12.82 6.79 -9.04
C LYS A 37 -13.77 5.63 -9.32
N LYS A 38 -13.60 4.97 -10.47
CA LYS A 38 -14.36 3.79 -10.86
C LYS A 38 -14.13 2.65 -9.86
N LEU A 39 -12.87 2.37 -9.51
CA LEU A 39 -12.51 1.39 -8.48
C LEU A 39 -13.22 1.68 -7.14
N HIS A 40 -13.16 2.92 -6.66
CA HIS A 40 -13.81 3.32 -5.41
C HIS A 40 -15.33 3.08 -5.44
N HIS A 41 -15.97 3.45 -6.54
CA HIS A 41 -17.41 3.25 -6.73
C HIS A 41 -17.77 1.76 -6.83
N GLU A 42 -17.03 0.97 -7.62
CA GLU A 42 -17.27 -0.47 -7.79
C GLU A 42 -17.03 -1.27 -6.50
N ALA A 43 -16.05 -0.85 -5.69
CA ALA A 43 -15.81 -1.43 -4.38
C ALA A 43 -16.88 -1.06 -3.35
N GLY A 44 -17.79 -0.12 -3.65
CA GLY A 44 -18.83 0.32 -2.72
C GLY A 44 -18.29 1.12 -1.52
N VAL A 45 -17.11 1.73 -1.65
CA VAL A 45 -16.50 2.49 -0.55
C VAL A 45 -17.23 3.83 -0.37
N PRO A 46 -17.64 4.21 0.85
CA PRO A 46 -18.30 5.49 1.10
C PRO A 46 -17.45 6.69 0.68
N VAL A 47 -18.12 7.74 0.20
CA VAL A 47 -17.45 9.00 -0.12
C VAL A 47 -17.09 9.72 1.18
N GLY A 48 -15.79 9.85 1.46
CA GLY A 48 -15.30 10.50 2.67
C GLY A 48 -13.79 10.35 2.85
N PRO A 49 -13.28 10.64 4.06
CA PRO A 49 -11.94 10.24 4.48
C PRO A 49 -11.75 8.72 4.32
N CYS A 50 -10.56 8.29 3.91
CA CYS A 50 -10.25 6.86 3.84
C CYS A 50 -9.49 6.45 5.10
N THR A 51 -10.16 5.71 5.97
CA THR A 51 -9.57 5.11 7.16
C THR A 51 -9.28 3.63 6.92
N TYR A 52 -8.87 2.91 7.96
CA TYR A 52 -8.69 1.45 7.90
C TYR A 52 -9.99 0.71 7.58
N THR A 53 -11.15 1.28 7.92
CA THR A 53 -12.46 0.74 7.56
C THR A 53 -12.62 0.70 6.04
N GLU A 54 -12.37 1.80 5.35
CA GLU A 54 -12.45 1.87 3.89
C GLU A 54 -11.37 1.01 3.21
N ILE A 55 -10.17 0.90 3.81
CA ILE A 55 -9.12 -0.02 3.33
C ILE A 55 -9.62 -1.45 3.32
N SER A 56 -10.27 -1.90 4.40
CA SER A 56 -10.77 -3.29 4.49
C SER A 56 -11.78 -3.65 3.40
N ILE A 57 -12.57 -2.67 2.93
CA ILE A 57 -13.50 -2.84 1.80
C ILE A 57 -12.72 -3.08 0.50
N TYR A 58 -11.66 -2.32 0.25
CA TYR A 58 -10.80 -2.56 -0.92
C TYR A 58 -10.10 -3.92 -0.86
N GLU A 59 -9.64 -4.34 0.32
CA GLU A 59 -9.00 -5.65 0.50
C GLU A 59 -9.91 -6.79 0.09
N GLU A 60 -11.16 -6.76 0.55
CA GLU A 60 -12.15 -7.79 0.23
C GLU A 60 -12.51 -7.74 -1.25
N PHE A 61 -12.81 -6.56 -1.78
CA PHE A 61 -13.19 -6.38 -3.19
C PHE A 61 -12.08 -6.82 -4.16
N LEU A 62 -10.83 -6.48 -3.85
CA LEU A 62 -9.69 -6.77 -4.71
C LEU A 62 -9.03 -8.11 -4.42
N ASN A 63 -9.38 -8.79 -3.31
CA ASN A 63 -8.68 -9.97 -2.80
C ASN A 63 -7.16 -9.73 -2.68
N VAL A 64 -6.79 -8.73 -1.88
CA VAL A 64 -5.39 -8.33 -1.58
C VAL A 64 -5.25 -8.03 -0.09
N GLN A 65 -4.04 -8.21 0.46
CA GLN A 65 -3.66 -7.72 1.77
C GLN A 65 -3.13 -6.29 1.63
N VAL A 66 -3.54 -5.38 2.49
CA VAL A 66 -2.99 -4.04 2.64
C VAL A 66 -2.29 -3.95 3.98
N VAL A 67 -1.04 -3.49 3.93
CA VAL A 67 -0.23 -3.16 5.11
C VAL A 67 0.02 -1.65 5.08
N VAL A 68 -0.33 -0.97 6.16
CA VAL A 68 -0.12 0.48 6.31
C VAL A 68 0.98 0.70 7.33
N ILE A 69 1.95 1.52 6.95
CA ILE A 69 3.04 2.04 7.80
C ILE A 69 2.79 3.52 8.03
N SER A 70 3.03 4.02 9.24
CA SER A 70 2.77 5.42 9.58
C SER A 70 3.85 6.01 10.49
N PRO A 71 4.23 7.28 10.31
CA PRO A 71 5.16 7.96 11.21
C PRO A 71 4.56 8.16 12.61
N GLU A 72 3.22 8.20 12.74
CA GLU A 72 2.53 8.25 14.03
C GLU A 72 2.79 6.98 14.86
N ASN A 73 3.12 5.86 14.20
CA ASN A 73 3.54 4.62 14.83
C ASN A 73 5.05 4.38 14.70
N LEU A 74 5.88 5.43 14.76
CA LEU A 74 7.34 5.34 14.65
C LEU A 74 7.81 4.67 13.35
N ASN A 75 7.12 4.93 12.24
CA ASN A 75 7.33 4.26 10.95
C ASN A 75 7.18 2.73 11.03
N LYS A 76 6.37 2.21 11.96
CA LYS A 76 5.99 0.79 12.04
C LYS A 76 4.61 0.56 11.42
N VAL A 77 4.27 -0.72 11.25
CA VAL A 77 2.96 -1.16 10.77
C VAL A 77 1.88 -0.66 11.73
N SER A 78 0.97 0.18 11.23
CA SER A 78 -0.19 0.71 11.97
C SER A 78 -1.48 -0.02 11.62
N TYR A 79 -1.50 -0.73 10.48
CA TYR A 79 -2.59 -1.60 10.07
C TYR A 79 -2.06 -2.76 9.21
N ARG A 80 -2.60 -3.95 9.44
CA ARG A 80 -2.37 -5.14 8.63
C ARG A 80 -3.70 -5.83 8.43
N GLY A 81 -4.16 -5.92 7.19
CA GLY A 81 -5.32 -6.74 6.90
C GLY A 81 -4.98 -8.21 6.75
N LYS A 82 -5.98 -8.99 6.36
CA LYS A 82 -5.90 -10.45 6.30
C LYS A 82 -4.84 -10.92 5.33
N ASP A 83 -4.19 -12.04 5.63
CA ASP A 83 -3.21 -12.64 4.72
C ASP A 83 -3.86 -13.02 3.39
N ARG A 84 -3.24 -12.58 2.29
CA ARG A 84 -3.64 -12.88 0.91
C ARG A 84 -2.38 -13.07 0.07
N SER A 85 -2.52 -13.70 -1.10
CA SER A 85 -1.40 -13.96 -2.02
C SER A 85 -0.75 -12.69 -2.58
N ARG A 86 -1.51 -11.59 -2.65
CA ARG A 86 -1.04 -10.28 -3.11
C ARG A 86 -1.05 -9.30 -1.96
N CYS A 87 0.02 -8.52 -1.82
CA CYS A 87 0.19 -7.55 -0.74
C CYS A 87 0.53 -6.16 -1.29
N ILE A 88 -0.16 -5.14 -0.79
CA ILE A 88 0.06 -3.72 -1.06
C ILE A 88 0.62 -3.09 0.22
N ASN A 89 1.73 -2.37 0.12
CA ASN A 89 2.29 -1.62 1.23
C ASN A 89 2.05 -0.12 1.02
N LEU A 90 1.44 0.54 1.99
CA LEU A 90 1.14 1.97 1.96
C LEU A 90 1.85 2.69 3.09
N PHE A 91 2.24 3.94 2.84
CA PHE A 91 2.73 4.87 3.85
C PHE A 91 1.65 5.93 4.10
N LEU A 92 1.12 6.02 5.32
CA LEU A 92 0.12 6.99 5.73
C LEU A 92 0.78 8.14 6.50
N HIS A 93 0.73 9.35 5.97
CA HIS A 93 1.19 10.57 6.64
C HIS A 93 0.32 11.77 6.24
N ASN A 94 0.01 12.67 7.17
CA ASN A 94 -0.80 13.86 6.89
C ASN A 94 -2.08 13.56 6.10
N GLU A 95 -2.82 12.52 6.49
CA GLU A 95 -4.03 12.02 5.81
C GLU A 95 -3.83 11.62 4.33
N HIS A 96 -2.58 11.40 3.92
CA HIS A 96 -2.19 10.99 2.58
C HIS A 96 -1.60 9.57 2.57
N TYR A 97 -1.98 8.79 1.56
CA TYR A 97 -1.42 7.47 1.32
C TYR A 97 -0.46 7.51 0.15
N ASP A 98 0.79 7.14 0.40
CA ASP A 98 1.81 6.88 -0.61
C ASP A 98 2.06 5.38 -0.76
N VAL A 99 2.50 4.95 -1.94
CA VAL A 99 2.80 3.54 -2.20
C VAL A 99 4.25 3.22 -1.83
N ILE A 100 4.44 2.22 -0.97
CA ILE A 100 5.75 1.64 -0.68
C ILE A 100 6.00 0.48 -1.64
N LYS A 101 6.85 0.71 -2.64
CA LYS A 101 7.18 -0.32 -3.65
C LYS A 101 8.17 -1.37 -3.15
N SER A 102 8.96 -1.00 -2.14
CA SER A 102 10.00 -1.84 -1.56
C SER A 102 10.14 -1.48 -0.09
N LEU A 103 9.80 -2.41 0.81
CA LEU A 103 9.92 -2.20 2.25
C LEU A 103 11.38 -1.96 2.66
N LYS A 104 12.29 -2.78 2.13
CA LYS A 104 13.74 -2.58 2.34
C LYS A 104 14.22 -1.22 1.84
N GLY A 105 13.71 -0.76 0.69
CA GLY A 105 14.03 0.56 0.13
C GLY A 105 13.47 1.71 0.96
N PHE A 106 12.26 1.54 1.50
CA PHE A 106 11.63 2.51 2.41
C PHE A 106 12.43 2.66 3.71
N TYR A 107 12.89 1.56 4.30
CA TYR A 107 13.68 1.57 5.52
C TYR A 107 15.19 1.80 5.30
N GLY A 108 15.66 1.90 4.05
CA GLY A 108 17.09 2.04 3.76
C GLY A 108 17.94 0.84 4.23
N THR A 109 17.38 -0.36 4.17
CA THR A 109 18.03 -1.61 4.62
C THR A 109 18.18 -2.61 3.48
N ASN A 110 18.99 -3.65 3.69
CA ASN A 110 19.17 -4.72 2.71
C ASN A 110 17.99 -5.70 2.72
N HIS A 111 17.37 -5.89 3.89
CA HIS A 111 16.35 -6.90 4.11
C HIS A 111 15.21 -6.39 4.98
N TYR A 112 14.07 -7.06 4.87
CA TYR A 112 12.88 -6.81 5.67
C TYR A 112 12.19 -8.12 5.99
N CYS A 113 11.96 -8.39 7.27
CA CYS A 113 11.24 -9.57 7.72
C CYS A 113 9.75 -9.28 7.79
N LYS A 114 8.94 -9.97 6.98
CA LYS A 114 7.48 -9.81 6.98
C LYS A 114 6.79 -10.46 8.18
N ALA A 115 7.44 -11.40 8.86
CA ALA A 115 6.85 -12.12 10.00
C ALA A 115 6.87 -11.28 11.29
N CYS A 116 7.90 -10.44 11.46
CA CYS A 116 8.03 -9.56 12.63
C CYS A 116 8.14 -8.08 12.28
N ASP A 117 7.88 -7.72 11.03
CA ASP A 117 7.87 -6.35 10.50
C ASP A 117 9.13 -5.52 10.80
N THR A 118 10.28 -6.20 10.77
CA THR A 118 11.56 -5.62 11.19
C THR A 118 12.51 -5.49 9.99
N PRO A 119 13.01 -4.27 9.68
CA PRO A 119 14.08 -4.07 8.72
C PRO A 119 15.45 -4.45 9.33
N TYR A 120 16.37 -4.97 8.52
CA TYR A 120 17.70 -5.38 9.00
C TYR A 120 18.78 -5.33 7.90
N MET A 121 20.03 -5.17 8.33
CA MET A 121 21.17 -4.98 7.42
C MET A 121 21.78 -6.28 6.93
N ASN A 122 22.04 -7.24 7.83
CA ASN A 122 22.62 -8.54 7.46
C ASN A 122 21.76 -9.68 7.98
N ILE A 123 21.75 -10.81 7.26
CA ILE A 123 20.96 -11.99 7.63
C ILE A 123 21.34 -12.50 9.02
N GLU A 124 22.62 -12.42 9.39
CA GLU A 124 23.16 -12.85 10.68
C GLU A 124 22.62 -12.04 11.86
N ASP A 125 22.25 -10.78 11.63
CA ASP A 125 21.71 -9.88 12.67
C ASP A 125 20.23 -10.16 12.96
N HIS A 126 19.57 -10.95 12.11
CA HIS A 126 18.13 -11.15 12.20
C HIS A 126 17.78 -12.50 12.82
N ARG A 127 17.16 -12.44 14.00
CA ARG A 127 16.48 -13.59 14.61
C ARG A 127 15.00 -13.29 14.71
N CYS A 128 14.19 -13.97 13.89
CA CYS A 128 12.75 -13.82 13.96
C CYS A 128 12.20 -14.66 15.12
N ALA A 129 11.62 -14.00 16.11
CA ALA A 129 10.96 -14.69 17.23
C ALA A 129 9.62 -15.35 16.84
N ASN A 130 9.05 -14.95 15.70
CA ASN A 130 7.77 -15.42 15.18
C ASN A 130 7.93 -16.23 13.87
N ALA A 131 9.06 -16.96 13.74
CA ALA A 131 9.34 -17.80 12.58
C ALA A 131 8.49 -19.08 12.54
#